data_AF-A0A1G5CZY6-F1
#
_entry.id   AF-A0A1G5CZY6-F1
#
_cell.length_a   1.000
_cell.length_b   1.000
_cell.length_c   1.000
_cell.angle_alpha   90.00
_cell.angle_beta   90.00
_cell.angle_gamma   90.00
#
_symmetry.space_group_name_H-M   'P 1'
#
loop_
_entity.id
_entity.type
_entity.pdbx_description
1 polymer ?
#
loop_
_entity_poly.entity_id
_entity_poly.type
_entity_poly.pdbx_seq_one_letter_code
_entity_poly.pdbx_strand_id
1 'polypeptide(L)'
;MRELLKGKALFVYLVMALVLAIAFSALFVYINAESNKEQVFTKSDKGGIVIKMVNPLDKHWRDATNHPDIPVGGEYDFTVFNHVKGPFKNWTAKLVFNVPIEIDSSWNGEFIVDSNTISFTPDDNLQTVEDSSEVTFGTVLYSKEDLVLMDYEIRGYIPLEVKRMPVFYILASLTGIWLFFFTIHLVSYARVESLKRQRERDRLIIKQAITTFTNFIDARDPYTKGHSVRVAIYSKEVAARYGIEGDELNDLYYAALLHDAGKIGIPDAILRKPDKLTEEEYETIKTHTIIGDEILTKFTAIPNIRDGAHYHHERFDGKGFPEGLRERTIPLNARIIAIADSFDTMSSHRSYREPYDNEKIINELESNSGTQFDPELVPLMVDLIREGFTDKIRSEYGAENS
;
A
#
# COMPACT_ATOMS: atom_id res chain seq x y z
N MET A 1 1.05 -0.86 11.17
CA MET A 1 0.30 0.41 11.06
C MET A 1 1.23 1.64 10.97
N ARG A 2 2.29 1.75 11.79
CA ARG A 2 3.27 2.87 11.72
C ARG A 2 4.11 2.98 10.44
N GLU A 3 4.46 1.86 9.80
CA GLU A 3 5.21 1.86 8.52
C GLU A 3 4.30 2.16 7.30
N LEU A 4 3.00 1.83 7.39
CA LEU A 4 1.98 2.22 6.40
C LEU A 4 1.86 3.74 6.27
N LEU A 5 2.15 4.49 7.36
CA LEU A 5 1.95 5.93 7.47
C LEU A 5 3.05 6.80 6.80
N LYS A 6 4.14 6.20 6.29
CA LYS A 6 5.28 6.96 5.74
C LYS A 6 5.27 7.14 4.22
N GLY A 7 4.31 6.56 3.51
CA GLY A 7 4.28 6.58 2.05
C GLY A 7 3.66 7.86 1.47
N LYS A 8 4.34 8.48 0.49
CA LYS A 8 3.77 9.57 -0.35
C LYS A 8 2.38 9.19 -0.93
N ALA A 9 2.16 7.91 -1.21
CA ALA A 9 0.89 7.40 -1.71
C ALA A 9 -0.26 7.51 -0.68
N LEU A 10 -0.02 7.19 0.60
CA LEU A 10 -1.06 7.30 1.64
C LEU A 10 -1.47 8.76 1.85
N PHE A 11 -0.50 9.67 1.83
CA PHE A 11 -0.78 11.11 1.90
C PHE A 11 -1.73 11.55 0.78
N VAL A 12 -1.52 11.09 -0.45
CA VAL A 12 -2.42 11.38 -1.58
C VAL A 12 -3.83 10.85 -1.31
N TYR A 13 -3.97 9.60 -0.85
CA TYR A 13 -5.30 9.04 -0.54
C TYR A 13 -6.01 9.81 0.58
N LEU A 14 -5.29 10.25 1.63
CA LEU A 14 -5.83 11.05 2.72
C LEU A 14 -6.27 12.45 2.26
N VAL A 15 -5.46 13.11 1.44
CA VAL A 15 -5.82 14.41 0.85
C VAL A 15 -7.06 14.27 -0.04
N MET A 16 -7.13 13.23 -0.86
CA MET A 16 -8.33 12.96 -1.69
C MET A 16 -9.57 12.70 -0.84
N ALA A 17 -9.45 11.92 0.25
CA ALA A 17 -10.55 11.70 1.18
C ALA A 17 -11.04 13.01 1.81
N LEU A 18 -10.11 13.90 2.21
CA LEU A 18 -10.44 15.21 2.77
C LEU A 18 -11.15 16.10 1.74
N VAL A 19 -10.68 16.12 0.49
CA VAL A 19 -11.31 16.89 -0.60
C VAL A 19 -12.74 16.40 -0.86
N LEU A 20 -12.95 15.08 -0.91
CA LEU A 20 -14.29 14.50 -1.07
C LEU A 20 -15.20 14.86 0.11
N ALA A 21 -14.70 14.79 1.34
CA ALA A 21 -15.46 15.16 2.55
C ALA A 21 -15.88 16.64 2.51
N ILE A 22 -14.96 17.54 2.18
CA ILE A 22 -15.25 18.97 2.03
C ILE A 22 -16.32 19.20 0.95
N ALA A 23 -16.24 18.50 -0.18
CA ALA A 23 -17.22 18.62 -1.27
C ALA A 23 -18.63 18.17 -0.83
N PHE A 24 -18.75 17.06 -0.11
CA PHE A 24 -20.03 16.62 0.46
C PHE A 24 -20.58 17.62 1.49
N SER A 25 -19.73 18.14 2.37
CA SER A 25 -20.13 19.18 3.33
C SER A 25 -20.62 20.46 2.65
N ALA A 26 -19.91 20.92 1.61
CA ALA A 26 -20.31 22.09 0.84
C ALA A 26 -21.66 21.89 0.13
N LEU A 27 -21.88 20.71 -0.45
CA LEU A 27 -23.16 20.36 -1.07
C LEU A 27 -24.31 20.37 -0.05
N PHE A 28 -24.07 19.80 1.15
CA PHE A 28 -25.07 19.79 2.22
C PHE A 28 -25.41 21.20 2.71
N VAL A 29 -24.39 22.05 2.92
CA VAL A 29 -24.59 23.46 3.31
C VAL A 29 -25.37 24.21 2.24
N TYR A 30 -25.04 24.02 0.96
CA TYR A 30 -25.75 24.63 -0.15
C TYR A 30 -27.23 24.24 -0.17
N ILE A 31 -27.53 22.94 -0.05
CA ILE A 31 -28.91 22.43 -0.03
C ILE A 31 -29.70 23.04 1.13
N ASN A 32 -29.11 23.09 2.32
CA ASN A 32 -29.78 23.66 3.49
C ASN A 32 -30.01 25.16 3.34
N ALA A 33 -29.03 25.90 2.79
CA ALA A 33 -29.18 27.34 2.56
C ALA A 33 -30.28 27.64 1.53
N GLU A 34 -30.35 26.89 0.44
CA GLU A 34 -31.31 27.12 -0.63
C GLU A 34 -32.72 26.65 -0.25
N SER A 35 -32.84 25.55 0.50
CA SER A 35 -34.15 25.03 0.96
C SER A 35 -34.86 25.96 1.95
N ASN A 36 -34.10 26.80 2.65
CA ASN A 36 -34.63 27.75 3.64
C ASN A 36 -34.93 29.13 3.04
N LYS A 37 -34.77 29.31 1.72
CA LYS A 37 -35.17 30.56 1.06
C LYS A 37 -36.67 30.54 0.81
N GLU A 38 -37.36 31.54 1.35
CA GLU A 38 -38.75 31.80 1.03
C GLU A 38 -38.86 32.22 -0.44
N GLN A 39 -39.79 31.60 -1.16
CA GLN A 39 -40.12 31.90 -2.53
C GLN A 39 -41.44 32.67 -2.58
N VAL A 40 -41.52 33.64 -3.48
CA VAL A 40 -42.70 34.49 -3.67
C VAL A 40 -43.21 34.30 -5.10
N PHE A 41 -44.49 33.98 -5.22
CA PHE A 41 -45.18 33.79 -6.49
C PHE A 41 -46.32 34.79 -6.61
N THR A 42 -46.41 35.47 -7.73
CA THR A 42 -47.42 36.50 -8.01
C THR A 42 -48.32 36.07 -9.16
N LYS A 43 -49.42 36.81 -9.39
CA LYS A 43 -50.35 36.55 -10.50
C LYS A 43 -49.68 36.59 -11.90
N SER A 44 -48.55 37.28 -12.05
CA SER A 44 -47.76 37.27 -13.29
C SER A 44 -46.99 35.97 -13.53
N ASP A 45 -46.75 35.17 -12.48
CA ASP A 45 -45.86 33.99 -12.51
C ASP A 45 -46.60 32.72 -12.95
N LYS A 46 -46.99 32.66 -14.22
CA LYS A 46 -47.81 31.57 -14.79
C LYS A 46 -47.17 30.17 -14.76
N GLY A 47 -45.88 30.06 -14.47
CA GLY A 47 -45.13 28.78 -14.40
C GLY A 47 -44.79 28.33 -12.98
N GLY A 48 -45.24 29.06 -11.95
CA GLY A 48 -44.93 28.78 -10.54
C GLY A 48 -46.12 28.20 -9.78
N ILE A 49 -46.33 28.69 -8.56
CA ILE A 49 -47.54 28.41 -7.79
C ILE A 49 -48.65 29.36 -8.23
N VAL A 50 -49.83 28.83 -8.55
CA VAL A 50 -50.95 29.61 -9.10
C VAL A 50 -52.18 29.45 -8.25
N ILE A 51 -52.89 30.55 -7.96
CA ILE A 51 -54.22 30.53 -7.33
C ILE A 51 -55.29 30.80 -8.38
N LYS A 52 -56.32 29.96 -8.40
CA LYS A 52 -57.57 30.23 -9.13
C LYS A 52 -58.71 30.42 -8.14
N MET A 53 -59.44 31.51 -8.31
CA MET A 53 -60.69 31.77 -7.61
C MET A 53 -61.84 31.25 -8.47
N VAL A 54 -62.66 30.36 -7.91
CA VAL A 54 -63.89 29.85 -8.50
C VAL A 54 -65.06 30.43 -7.71
N ASN A 55 -65.96 31.07 -8.44
CA ASN A 55 -67.15 31.69 -7.86
C ASN A 55 -68.37 31.36 -8.73
N PRO A 56 -69.11 30.29 -8.40
CA PRO A 56 -70.26 29.87 -9.19
C PRO A 56 -71.47 30.79 -8.90
N LEU A 57 -72.09 31.31 -9.96
CA LEU A 57 -73.12 32.36 -9.92
C LEU A 57 -74.36 32.00 -9.08
N ASP A 58 -74.64 30.71 -8.90
CA ASP A 58 -75.74 30.15 -8.11
C ASP A 58 -75.52 30.22 -6.59
N LYS A 59 -74.30 30.57 -6.14
CA LYS A 59 -73.94 30.72 -4.72
C LYS A 59 -73.88 32.18 -4.24
N HIS A 60 -74.54 33.10 -4.93
CA HIS A 60 -74.66 34.50 -4.51
C HIS A 60 -76.04 34.79 -3.90
N TRP A 61 -76.06 35.60 -2.86
CA TRP A 61 -77.29 36.12 -2.29
C TRP A 61 -77.13 37.60 -1.93
N ARG A 62 -78.26 38.26 -1.71
CA ARG A 62 -78.29 39.60 -1.14
C ARG A 62 -78.87 39.56 0.25
N ASP A 63 -78.10 39.97 1.26
CA ASP A 63 -78.56 40.12 2.64
C ASP A 63 -78.39 41.56 3.13
N ALA A 64 -79.30 42.43 2.68
CA ALA A 64 -79.37 43.82 3.13
C ALA A 64 -79.93 43.97 4.56
N THR A 65 -80.30 42.86 5.22
CA THR A 65 -80.92 42.85 6.55
C THR A 65 -79.87 42.78 7.66
N ASN A 66 -78.86 41.92 7.48
CA ASN A 66 -77.75 41.78 8.43
C ASN A 66 -76.50 42.56 8.00
N HIS A 67 -76.32 42.82 6.69
CA HIS A 67 -75.21 43.62 6.14
C HIS A 67 -75.74 44.80 5.30
N PRO A 68 -76.32 45.85 5.93
CA PRO A 68 -76.97 46.95 5.21
C PRO A 68 -76.01 47.77 4.35
N ASP A 69 -74.73 47.85 4.75
CA ASP A 69 -73.69 48.58 4.02
C ASP A 69 -72.99 47.75 2.94
N ILE A 70 -73.10 46.41 2.98
CA ILE A 70 -72.31 45.47 2.17
C ILE A 70 -73.17 44.24 1.78
N PRO A 71 -74.26 44.42 1.01
CA PRO A 71 -75.35 43.44 0.97
C PRO A 71 -75.07 42.22 0.08
N VAL A 72 -74.00 42.17 -0.71
CA VAL A 72 -73.75 41.07 -1.66
C VAL A 72 -72.87 40.01 -0.99
N GLY A 73 -73.47 38.88 -0.64
CA GLY A 73 -72.79 37.71 -0.08
C GLY A 73 -72.55 36.63 -1.14
N GLY A 74 -71.44 35.91 -1.05
CA GLY A 74 -71.15 34.77 -1.91
C GLY A 74 -70.15 33.78 -1.28
N GLU A 75 -70.22 32.54 -1.72
CA GLU A 75 -69.26 31.49 -1.35
C GLU A 75 -68.14 31.39 -2.40
N TYR A 76 -66.89 31.56 -1.97
CA TYR A 76 -65.72 31.59 -2.84
C TYR A 76 -64.77 30.43 -2.54
N ASP A 77 -64.43 29.65 -3.56
CA ASP A 77 -63.42 28.60 -3.50
C ASP A 77 -62.13 29.07 -4.17
N PHE A 78 -60.99 28.82 -3.54
CA PHE A 78 -59.65 29.11 -4.04
C PHE A 78 -58.86 27.82 -4.15
N THR A 79 -58.30 27.55 -5.33
CA THR A 79 -57.45 26.37 -5.56
C THR A 79 -56.03 26.82 -5.87
N VAL A 80 -55.07 26.33 -5.07
CA VAL A 80 -53.63 26.51 -5.29
C VAL A 80 -53.09 25.34 -6.08
N PHE A 81 -52.47 25.62 -7.22
CA PHE A 81 -51.84 24.63 -8.09
C PHE A 81 -50.31 24.72 -7.95
N ASN A 82 -49.67 23.58 -7.69
CA ASN A 82 -48.21 23.50 -7.71
C ASN A 82 -47.71 23.01 -9.07
N HIS A 83 -47.20 23.93 -9.89
CA HIS A 83 -46.55 23.59 -11.16
C HIS A 83 -45.01 23.48 -11.06
N VAL A 84 -44.46 23.64 -9.85
CA VAL A 84 -43.02 23.58 -9.60
C VAL A 84 -42.62 22.15 -9.25
N LYS A 85 -41.39 21.76 -9.60
CA LYS A 85 -40.87 20.42 -9.28
C LYS A 85 -40.56 20.30 -7.78
N GLY A 86 -41.26 19.39 -7.10
CA GLY A 86 -41.14 19.15 -5.67
C GLY A 86 -42.25 19.77 -4.82
N PRO A 87 -42.30 19.41 -3.52
CA PRO A 87 -43.35 19.88 -2.62
C PRO A 87 -43.19 21.36 -2.30
N PHE A 88 -44.28 22.11 -2.27
CA PHE A 88 -44.34 23.48 -1.78
C PHE A 88 -44.89 23.49 -0.36
N LYS A 89 -44.11 23.97 0.61
CA LYS A 89 -44.36 23.81 2.04
C LYS A 89 -44.48 25.13 2.78
N ASN A 90 -45.18 25.09 3.92
CA ASN A 90 -45.33 26.19 4.88
C ASN A 90 -45.69 27.49 4.18
N TRP A 91 -46.73 27.42 3.35
CA TRP A 91 -47.09 28.50 2.48
C TRP A 91 -48.18 29.38 3.06
N THR A 92 -48.23 30.63 2.63
CA THR A 92 -49.28 31.61 2.95
C THR A 92 -49.68 32.33 1.66
N ALA A 93 -50.90 32.85 1.61
CA ALA A 93 -51.38 33.61 0.46
C ALA A 93 -51.96 34.95 0.89
N LYS A 94 -51.66 35.98 0.11
CA LYS A 94 -52.26 37.31 0.21
C LYS A 94 -53.11 37.54 -1.04
N LEU A 95 -54.40 37.76 -0.87
CA LEU A 95 -55.36 37.96 -1.95
C LEU A 95 -55.85 39.40 -1.93
N VAL A 96 -55.82 40.10 -3.07
CA VAL A 96 -56.20 41.51 -3.18
C VAL A 96 -57.43 41.65 -4.07
N PHE A 97 -58.48 42.27 -3.56
CA PHE A 97 -59.76 42.46 -4.23
C PHE A 97 -60.01 43.91 -4.64
N ASN A 98 -60.96 44.11 -5.56
CA ASN A 98 -61.36 45.41 -6.08
C ASN A 98 -62.08 46.30 -5.04
N VAL A 99 -62.73 45.72 -4.04
CA VAL A 99 -63.52 46.43 -3.01
C VAL A 99 -63.26 45.86 -1.61
N PRO A 100 -63.57 46.61 -0.53
CA PRO A 100 -63.52 46.07 0.83
C PRO A 100 -64.47 44.89 1.02
N ILE A 101 -64.07 43.98 1.91
CA ILE A 101 -64.73 42.69 2.15
C ILE A 101 -64.96 42.45 3.64
N GLU A 102 -65.98 41.64 3.95
CA GLU A 102 -66.21 41.06 5.27
C GLU A 102 -66.28 39.54 5.15
N ILE A 103 -65.66 38.82 6.09
CA ILE A 103 -65.75 37.36 6.19
C ILE A 103 -66.85 36.99 7.18
N ASP A 104 -67.70 36.04 6.80
CA ASP A 104 -68.68 35.43 7.70
C ASP A 104 -68.23 34.05 8.19
N SER A 105 -67.79 33.20 7.25
CA SER A 105 -67.27 31.87 7.57
C SER A 105 -66.13 31.45 6.65
N SER A 106 -65.29 30.54 7.10
CA SER A 106 -64.13 30.04 6.36
C SER A 106 -63.80 28.59 6.74
N TRP A 107 -63.10 27.89 5.85
CA TRP A 107 -62.62 26.52 6.10
C TRP A 107 -61.23 26.32 5.48
N ASN A 108 -60.54 25.25 5.91
CA ASN A 108 -59.23 24.82 5.44
C ASN A 108 -58.08 25.81 5.75
N GLY A 109 -58.29 26.76 6.67
CA GLY A 109 -57.25 27.66 7.15
C GLY A 109 -57.78 28.87 7.90
N GLU A 110 -56.84 29.70 8.35
CA GLU A 110 -57.08 30.99 9.00
C GLU A 110 -57.09 32.12 7.96
N PHE A 111 -58.07 33.02 8.08
CA PHE A 111 -58.26 34.16 7.19
C PHE A 111 -58.26 35.45 8.01
N ILE A 112 -57.37 36.37 7.66
CA ILE A 112 -57.26 37.70 8.29
C ILE A 112 -57.58 38.75 7.24
N VAL A 113 -58.63 39.54 7.48
CA VAL A 113 -59.10 40.58 6.56
C VAL A 113 -58.56 41.95 6.97
N ASP A 114 -58.03 42.68 6.00
CA ASP A 114 -57.70 44.10 6.12
C ASP A 114 -58.24 44.86 4.90
N SER A 115 -59.37 45.55 5.09
CA SER A 115 -60.09 46.28 4.05
C SER A 115 -60.43 45.41 2.83
N ASN A 116 -59.63 45.46 1.75
CA ASN A 116 -59.83 44.73 0.50
C ASN A 116 -58.84 43.58 0.31
N THR A 117 -58.13 43.19 1.36
CA THR A 117 -57.08 42.18 1.32
C THR A 117 -57.38 41.05 2.30
N ILE A 118 -57.15 39.80 1.88
CA ILE A 118 -57.16 38.61 2.73
C ILE A 118 -55.73 38.09 2.87
N SER A 119 -55.28 37.86 4.10
CA SER A 119 -54.12 37.02 4.39
C SER A 119 -54.60 35.64 4.83
N PHE A 120 -54.16 34.60 4.14
CA PHE A 120 -54.55 33.21 4.35
C PHE A 120 -53.37 32.37 4.83
N THR A 121 -53.61 31.59 5.87
CA THR A 121 -52.68 30.57 6.39
C THR A 121 -53.39 29.21 6.39
N PRO A 122 -52.88 28.19 5.67
CA PRO A 122 -53.51 26.88 5.60
C PRO A 122 -53.42 26.13 6.94
N ASP A 123 -54.41 25.28 7.20
CA ASP A 123 -54.38 24.32 8.31
C ASP A 123 -53.19 23.34 8.15
N ASP A 124 -52.75 22.73 9.26
CA ASP A 124 -51.56 21.86 9.31
C ASP A 124 -51.57 20.73 8.25
N ASN A 125 -52.74 20.20 7.91
CA ASN A 125 -52.91 19.15 6.90
C ASN A 125 -52.80 19.65 5.43
N LEU A 126 -52.79 20.97 5.21
CA LEU A 126 -52.73 21.63 3.90
C LEU A 126 -51.49 22.51 3.72
N GLN A 127 -50.58 22.52 4.70
CA GLN A 127 -49.31 23.24 4.62
C GLN A 127 -48.35 22.72 3.55
N THR A 128 -48.62 21.56 2.93
CA THR A 128 -47.82 21.01 1.82
C THR A 128 -48.69 20.79 0.58
N VAL A 129 -48.23 21.33 -0.56
CA VAL A 129 -48.78 21.04 -1.89
C VAL A 129 -47.73 20.23 -2.64
N GLU A 130 -48.00 18.96 -2.90
CA GLU A 130 -47.08 18.06 -3.61
C GLU A 130 -46.86 18.50 -5.07
N ASP A 131 -45.83 17.95 -5.70
CA ASP A 131 -45.51 18.21 -7.09
C ASP A 131 -46.70 17.86 -7.99
N SER A 132 -47.12 18.80 -8.84
CA SER A 132 -48.22 18.60 -9.78
C SER A 132 -49.56 18.28 -9.12
N SER A 133 -49.74 18.66 -7.85
CA SER A 133 -51.01 18.54 -7.12
C SER A 133 -51.64 19.91 -6.83
N GLU A 134 -52.84 19.88 -6.24
CA GLU A 134 -53.61 21.06 -5.89
C GLU A 134 -54.20 20.95 -4.48
N VAL A 135 -54.45 22.10 -3.85
CA VAL A 135 -55.19 22.20 -2.59
C VAL A 135 -56.25 23.29 -2.71
N THR A 136 -57.41 23.06 -2.12
CA THR A 136 -58.55 24.00 -2.18
C THR A 136 -58.93 24.47 -0.79
N PHE A 137 -59.20 25.76 -0.66
CA PHE A 137 -59.72 26.41 0.54
C PHE A 137 -60.84 27.38 0.15
N GLY A 138 -61.67 27.79 1.10
CA GLY A 138 -62.78 28.68 0.76
C GLY A 138 -63.35 29.46 1.94
N THR A 139 -64.15 30.45 1.61
CA THR A 139 -64.75 31.38 2.57
C THR A 139 -66.01 32.02 2.01
N VAL A 140 -66.93 32.38 2.89
CA VAL A 140 -68.08 33.22 2.58
C VAL A 140 -67.71 34.68 2.78
N LEU A 141 -67.81 35.47 1.70
CA LEU A 141 -67.44 36.88 1.66
C LEU A 141 -68.66 37.77 1.37
N TYR A 142 -68.71 38.90 2.05
CA TYR A 142 -69.64 39.99 1.79
C TYR A 142 -68.92 41.19 1.18
N SER A 143 -69.53 41.83 0.19
CA SER A 143 -68.99 42.98 -0.54
C SER A 143 -70.08 43.96 -1.03
N LYS A 144 -69.69 45.19 -1.37
CA LYS A 144 -70.62 46.21 -1.91
C LYS A 144 -70.96 45.97 -3.37
N GLU A 145 -70.07 45.31 -4.09
CA GLU A 145 -70.10 45.03 -5.53
C GLU A 145 -69.49 43.67 -5.79
N ASP A 146 -69.64 43.12 -7.00
CA ASP A 146 -69.07 41.82 -7.35
C ASP A 146 -67.55 41.78 -7.12
N LEU A 147 -67.08 40.74 -6.43
CA LEU A 147 -65.68 40.58 -6.10
C LEU A 147 -64.86 40.10 -7.28
N VAL A 148 -63.79 40.83 -7.55
CA VAL A 148 -62.78 40.49 -8.56
C VAL A 148 -61.44 40.36 -7.85
N LEU A 149 -60.82 39.18 -7.96
CA LEU A 149 -59.44 38.97 -7.51
C LEU A 149 -58.47 39.74 -8.42
N MET A 150 -58.04 40.90 -7.95
CA MET A 150 -57.17 41.82 -8.69
C MET A 150 -55.76 41.26 -8.77
N ASP A 151 -55.22 40.81 -7.64
CA ASP A 151 -53.87 40.26 -7.54
C ASP A 151 -53.78 39.24 -6.41
N TYR A 152 -52.72 38.43 -6.43
CA TYR A 152 -52.37 37.56 -5.32
C TYR A 152 -50.85 37.42 -5.19
N GLU A 153 -50.41 37.14 -3.97
CA GLU A 153 -49.03 36.82 -3.64
C GLU A 153 -49.01 35.57 -2.76
N ILE A 154 -48.23 34.56 -3.14
CA ILE A 154 -48.08 33.31 -2.39
C ILE A 154 -46.63 33.21 -1.94
N ARG A 155 -46.43 32.99 -0.65
CA ARG A 155 -45.11 32.82 -0.06
C ARG A 155 -44.98 31.42 0.50
N GLY A 156 -43.81 30.79 0.38
CA GLY A 156 -43.56 29.49 0.99
C GLY A 156 -42.19 28.93 0.59
N TYR A 157 -41.97 27.64 0.84
CA TYR A 157 -40.66 27.02 0.71
C TYR A 157 -40.71 25.81 -0.22
N ILE A 158 -39.69 25.66 -1.06
CA ILE A 158 -39.49 24.47 -1.90
C ILE A 158 -38.19 23.80 -1.44
N PRO A 159 -38.26 22.73 -0.62
CA PRO A 159 -37.06 22.08 -0.12
C PRO A 159 -36.33 21.35 -1.26
N LEU A 160 -35.01 21.51 -1.31
CA LEU A 160 -34.16 20.78 -2.25
C LEU A 160 -33.80 19.41 -1.67
N GLU A 161 -34.00 18.37 -2.46
CA GLU A 161 -33.59 17.02 -2.10
C GLU A 161 -32.19 16.69 -2.63
N VAL A 162 -31.32 16.17 -1.76
CA VAL A 162 -29.95 15.74 -2.11
C VAL A 162 -29.95 14.75 -3.28
N LYS A 163 -30.89 13.79 -3.29
CA LYS A 163 -31.00 12.75 -4.31
C LYS A 163 -31.43 13.28 -5.68
N ARG A 164 -31.95 14.51 -5.76
CA ARG A 164 -32.31 15.15 -7.04
C ARG A 164 -31.13 15.89 -7.68
N MET A 165 -30.02 16.04 -6.96
CA MET A 165 -28.85 16.76 -7.44
C MET A 165 -27.88 15.82 -8.19
N PRO A 166 -27.57 16.09 -9.48
CA PRO A 166 -26.57 15.31 -10.22
C PRO A 166 -25.20 15.28 -9.53
N VAL A 167 -24.82 16.38 -8.86
CA VAL A 167 -23.56 16.52 -8.12
C VAL A 167 -23.42 15.46 -7.02
N PHE A 168 -24.52 15.07 -6.36
CA PHE A 168 -24.49 14.02 -5.34
C PHE A 168 -24.00 12.69 -5.93
N TYR A 169 -24.54 12.29 -7.08
CA TYR A 169 -24.15 11.05 -7.75
C TYR A 169 -22.71 11.10 -8.26
N ILE A 170 -22.26 12.25 -8.76
CA ILE A 170 -20.86 12.44 -9.16
C ILE A 170 -19.92 12.22 -7.97
N LEU A 171 -20.19 12.86 -6.82
CA LEU A 171 -19.37 12.70 -5.61
C LEU A 171 -19.41 11.27 -5.06
N ALA A 172 -20.57 10.62 -5.11
CA ALA A 172 -20.71 9.22 -4.70
C ALA A 172 -19.89 8.28 -5.60
N SER A 173 -19.95 8.46 -6.93
CA SER A 173 -19.14 7.70 -7.88
C SER A 173 -17.65 7.93 -7.68
N LEU A 174 -17.21 9.19 -7.48
CA LEU A 174 -15.80 9.50 -7.20
C LEU A 174 -15.32 8.84 -5.91
N THR A 175 -16.16 8.79 -4.88
CA THR A 175 -15.85 8.11 -3.61
C THR A 175 -15.72 6.60 -3.81
N GLY A 176 -16.60 5.99 -4.62
CA GLY A 176 -16.51 4.57 -4.97
C GLY A 176 -15.21 4.24 -5.72
N ILE A 177 -14.84 5.07 -6.71
CA ILE A 177 -13.58 4.92 -7.46
C ILE A 177 -12.38 5.06 -6.51
N TRP A 178 -12.39 6.07 -5.65
CA TRP A 178 -11.33 6.28 -4.66
C TRP A 178 -11.19 5.07 -3.72
N LEU A 179 -12.30 4.53 -3.19
CA LEU A 179 -12.30 3.33 -2.34
C LEU A 179 -11.71 2.11 -3.08
N PHE A 180 -12.08 1.93 -4.35
CA PHE A 180 -11.55 0.84 -5.17
C PHE A 180 -10.03 0.91 -5.31
N PHE A 181 -9.48 2.07 -5.68
CA PHE A 181 -8.03 2.23 -5.79
C PHE A 181 -7.31 2.15 -4.44
N PHE A 182 -7.92 2.66 -3.39
CA PHE A 182 -7.38 2.59 -2.04
C PHE A 182 -7.29 1.14 -1.54
N THR A 183 -8.32 0.32 -1.77
CA THR A 183 -8.31 -1.10 -1.39
C THR A 183 -7.28 -1.90 -2.19
N ILE A 184 -7.18 -1.68 -3.51
CA ILE A 184 -6.12 -2.29 -4.33
C ILE A 184 -4.74 -1.94 -3.77
N HIS A 185 -4.48 -0.66 -3.49
CA HIS A 185 -3.20 -0.22 -2.95
C HIS A 185 -2.88 -0.91 -1.61
N LEU A 186 -3.85 -1.01 -0.71
CA LEU A 186 -3.70 -1.65 0.59
C LEU A 186 -3.35 -3.15 0.45
N VAL A 187 -4.03 -3.85 -0.45
CA VAL A 187 -3.76 -5.27 -0.75
C VAL A 187 -2.38 -5.44 -1.38
N SER A 188 -2.03 -4.63 -2.38
CA SER A 188 -0.71 -4.66 -3.02
C SER A 188 0.41 -4.38 -2.03
N TYR A 189 0.24 -3.40 -1.14
CA TYR A 189 1.20 -3.09 -0.09
C TYR A 189 1.39 -4.27 0.86
N ALA A 190 0.30 -4.84 1.37
CA ALA A 190 0.35 -6.01 2.25
C ALA A 190 1.04 -7.21 1.57
N ARG A 191 0.77 -7.42 0.27
CA ARG A 191 1.40 -8.50 -0.50
C ARG A 191 2.91 -8.29 -0.63
N VAL A 192 3.35 -7.10 -1.01
CA VAL A 192 4.79 -6.78 -1.15
C VAL A 192 5.52 -6.96 0.18
N GLU A 193 4.94 -6.49 1.27
CA GLU A 193 5.51 -6.66 2.62
C GLU A 193 5.61 -8.13 3.02
N SER A 194 4.56 -8.93 2.75
CA SER A 194 4.59 -10.36 3.03
C SER A 194 5.66 -11.10 2.23
N LEU A 195 5.84 -10.74 0.96
CA LEU A 195 6.88 -11.31 0.08
C LEU A 195 8.29 -10.95 0.54
N LYS A 196 8.51 -9.71 1.00
CA LYS A 196 9.81 -9.30 1.56
C LYS A 196 10.15 -10.14 2.79
N ARG A 197 9.20 -10.30 3.72
CA ARG A 197 9.40 -11.13 4.93
C ARG A 197 9.67 -12.59 4.60
N GLN A 198 8.96 -13.13 3.60
CA GLN A 198 9.19 -14.49 3.14
C GLN A 198 10.61 -14.65 2.56
N ARG A 199 11.05 -13.72 1.70
CA ARG A 199 12.41 -13.74 1.15
C ARG A 199 13.50 -13.66 2.22
N GLU A 200 13.34 -12.80 3.22
CA GLU A 200 14.30 -12.70 4.33
C GLU A 200 14.34 -14.00 5.15
N ARG A 201 13.18 -14.61 5.41
CA ARG A 201 13.11 -15.90 6.08
C ARG A 201 13.78 -17.01 5.26
N ASP A 202 13.52 -17.07 3.96
CA ASP A 202 14.11 -18.07 3.07
C ASP A 202 15.64 -17.89 3.00
N ARG A 203 16.13 -16.64 2.91
CA ARG A 203 17.57 -16.32 2.96
C ARG A 203 18.23 -16.79 4.26
N LEU A 204 17.56 -16.55 5.39
CA LEU A 204 18.03 -17.02 6.70
C LEU A 204 18.09 -18.55 6.79
N ILE A 205 17.03 -19.23 6.32
CA ILE A 205 16.97 -20.69 6.30
C ILE A 205 18.11 -21.26 5.43
N ILE A 206 18.32 -20.71 4.23
CA ILE A 206 19.41 -21.14 3.34
C ILE A 206 20.77 -20.96 4.01
N LYS A 207 21.03 -19.76 4.58
CA LYS A 207 22.30 -19.50 5.28
C LYS A 207 22.51 -20.48 6.43
N GLN A 208 21.49 -20.70 7.27
CA GLN A 208 21.56 -21.64 8.39
C GLN A 208 21.74 -23.09 7.93
N ALA A 209 21.09 -23.50 6.85
CA ALA A 209 21.24 -24.84 6.29
C ALA A 209 22.66 -25.07 5.76
N ILE A 210 23.22 -24.12 5.00
CA ILE A 210 24.60 -24.21 4.50
C ILE A 210 25.59 -24.26 5.68
N THR A 211 25.47 -23.34 6.64
CA THR A 211 26.34 -23.35 7.83
C THR A 211 26.20 -24.63 8.66
N THR A 212 25.00 -25.19 8.76
CA THR A 212 24.79 -26.47 9.46
C THR A 212 25.47 -27.61 8.72
N PHE A 213 25.36 -27.65 7.39
CA PHE A 213 26.02 -28.64 6.55
C PHE A 213 27.55 -28.54 6.67
N THR A 214 28.11 -27.34 6.66
CA THR A 214 29.55 -27.13 6.82
C THR A 214 30.03 -27.55 8.20
N ASN A 215 29.27 -27.25 9.25
CA ASN A 215 29.58 -27.69 10.60
C ASN A 215 29.56 -29.23 10.73
N PHE A 216 28.72 -29.94 9.98
CA PHE A 216 28.74 -31.41 9.95
C PHE A 216 30.03 -31.96 9.32
N ILE A 217 30.51 -31.33 8.25
CA ILE A 217 31.78 -31.70 7.61
C ILE A 217 32.94 -31.39 8.56
N ASP A 218 32.97 -30.17 9.11
CA ASP A 218 34.00 -29.73 10.05
C ASP A 218 34.02 -30.59 11.33
N ALA A 219 32.88 -31.14 11.76
CA ALA A 219 32.84 -32.03 12.93
C ALA A 219 33.49 -33.41 12.69
N ARG A 220 33.62 -33.86 11.44
CA ARG A 220 34.30 -35.12 11.09
C ARG A 220 35.81 -34.97 10.97
N ASP A 221 36.28 -33.76 10.67
CA ASP A 221 37.70 -33.42 10.56
C ASP A 221 38.14 -32.64 11.81
N PRO A 222 38.89 -33.27 12.75
CA PRO A 222 39.27 -32.66 14.03
C PRO A 222 40.00 -31.32 13.91
N TYR A 223 40.50 -30.97 12.73
CA TYR A 223 41.35 -29.82 12.48
C TYR A 223 40.60 -28.64 11.84
N THR A 224 39.35 -28.81 11.43
CA THR A 224 38.65 -27.81 10.58
C THR A 224 37.53 -27.06 11.30
N LYS A 225 37.44 -27.11 12.63
CA LYS A 225 36.41 -26.34 13.35
C LYS A 225 36.51 -24.84 13.03
N GLY A 226 35.51 -24.31 12.33
CA GLY A 226 35.46 -22.92 11.86
C GLY A 226 36.34 -22.61 10.64
N HIS A 227 37.09 -23.57 10.12
CA HIS A 227 37.98 -23.41 8.96
C HIS A 227 37.22 -22.95 7.73
N SER A 228 36.17 -23.69 7.36
CA SER A 228 35.35 -23.40 6.19
C SER A 228 34.77 -21.98 6.23
N VAL A 229 34.41 -21.50 7.43
CA VAL A 229 33.92 -20.13 7.64
C VAL A 229 35.03 -19.09 7.46
N ARG A 230 36.22 -19.32 8.04
CA ARG A 230 37.37 -18.40 7.91
C ARG A 230 37.83 -18.28 6.45
N VAL A 231 37.99 -19.41 5.76
CA VAL A 231 38.33 -19.45 4.33
C VAL A 231 37.31 -18.68 3.49
N ALA A 232 36.01 -18.84 3.78
CA ALA A 232 34.97 -18.09 3.09
C ALA A 232 35.05 -16.57 3.32
N ILE A 233 35.36 -16.14 4.55
CA ILE A 233 35.54 -14.72 4.88
C ILE A 233 36.77 -14.14 4.17
N TYR A 234 37.91 -14.84 4.21
CA TYR A 234 39.13 -14.39 3.50
C TYR A 234 38.90 -14.32 1.99
N SER A 235 38.29 -15.35 1.42
CA SER A 235 38.00 -15.42 -0.02
C SER A 235 37.14 -14.24 -0.47
N LYS A 236 36.09 -13.92 0.31
CA LYS A 236 35.21 -12.79 0.02
C LYS A 236 35.96 -11.45 0.08
N GLU A 237 36.84 -11.28 1.06
CA GLU A 237 37.60 -10.05 1.21
C GLU A 237 38.67 -9.89 0.11
N VAL A 238 39.38 -10.96 -0.24
CA VAL A 238 40.33 -10.97 -1.38
C VAL A 238 39.58 -10.62 -2.67
N ALA A 239 38.40 -11.20 -2.89
CA ALA A 239 37.58 -10.90 -4.07
C ALA A 239 37.10 -9.46 -4.13
N ALA A 240 36.71 -8.88 -2.99
CA ALA A 240 36.31 -7.47 -2.93
C ALA A 240 37.48 -6.56 -3.34
N ARG A 241 38.69 -6.86 -2.86
CA ARG A 241 39.91 -6.11 -3.25
C ARG A 241 40.33 -6.34 -4.70
N TYR A 242 40.02 -7.51 -5.25
CA TYR A 242 40.22 -7.80 -6.67
C TYR A 242 39.24 -7.03 -7.57
N GLY A 243 38.14 -6.49 -7.02
CA GLY A 243 37.13 -5.71 -7.73
C GLY A 243 35.83 -6.46 -8.03
N ILE A 244 35.58 -7.60 -7.37
CA ILE A 244 34.29 -8.29 -7.43
C ILE A 244 33.30 -7.55 -6.53
N GLU A 245 32.09 -7.27 -7.04
CA GLU A 245 31.08 -6.49 -6.34
C GLU A 245 29.72 -7.20 -6.30
N GLY A 246 28.81 -6.71 -5.45
CA GLY A 246 27.41 -7.15 -5.43
C GLY A 246 27.19 -8.60 -4.99
N ASP A 247 26.32 -9.31 -5.70
CA ASP A 247 25.91 -10.68 -5.34
C ASP A 247 27.02 -11.71 -5.60
N GLU A 248 27.92 -11.46 -6.54
CA GLU A 248 29.05 -12.35 -6.86
C GLU A 248 29.99 -12.58 -5.66
N LEU A 249 30.12 -11.58 -4.76
CA LEU A 249 30.86 -11.73 -3.50
C LEU A 249 30.20 -12.73 -2.55
N ASN A 250 28.87 -12.77 -2.52
CA ASN A 250 28.14 -13.73 -1.68
C ASN A 250 28.19 -15.13 -2.31
N ASP A 251 28.12 -15.22 -3.63
CA ASP A 251 28.25 -16.49 -4.35
C ASP A 251 29.63 -17.12 -4.10
N LEU A 252 30.70 -16.33 -4.20
CA LEU A 252 32.05 -16.79 -3.85
C LEU A 252 32.15 -17.20 -2.39
N TYR A 253 31.58 -16.42 -1.47
CA TYR A 253 31.57 -16.79 -0.05
C TYR A 253 30.95 -18.17 0.18
N TYR A 254 29.82 -18.47 -0.46
CA TYR A 254 29.19 -19.79 -0.32
C TYR A 254 29.96 -20.91 -1.03
N ALA A 255 30.57 -20.63 -2.19
CA ALA A 255 31.44 -21.58 -2.88
C ALA A 255 32.66 -21.93 -2.01
N ALA A 256 33.29 -20.93 -1.41
CA ALA A 256 34.40 -21.09 -0.48
C ALA A 256 33.96 -21.83 0.80
N LEU A 257 32.78 -21.55 1.32
CA LEU A 257 32.25 -22.24 2.50
C LEU A 257 32.05 -23.75 2.23
N LEU A 258 31.75 -24.13 0.98
CA LEU A 258 31.48 -25.52 0.58
C LEU A 258 32.64 -26.19 -0.17
N HIS A 259 33.82 -25.58 -0.23
CA HIS A 259 34.96 -26.11 -1.00
C HIS A 259 35.33 -27.55 -0.59
N ASP A 260 35.21 -27.84 0.71
CA ASP A 260 35.55 -29.12 1.32
C ASP A 260 34.36 -30.11 1.40
N ALA A 261 33.24 -29.82 0.73
CA ALA A 261 32.01 -30.63 0.84
C ALA A 261 32.20 -32.12 0.54
N GLY A 262 33.13 -32.46 -0.35
CA GLY A 262 33.41 -33.85 -0.71
C GLY A 262 34.16 -34.65 0.35
N LYS A 263 34.69 -34.02 1.41
CA LYS A 263 35.31 -34.74 2.55
C LYS A 263 34.34 -35.73 3.21
N ILE A 264 33.03 -35.53 3.04
CA ILE A 264 32.01 -36.48 3.48
C ILE A 264 32.20 -37.90 2.90
N GLY A 265 32.75 -37.99 1.68
CA GLY A 265 33.03 -39.27 1.02
C GLY A 265 34.36 -39.90 1.40
N ILE A 266 35.19 -39.22 2.19
CA ILE A 266 36.50 -39.73 2.61
C ILE A 266 36.34 -40.62 3.86
N PRO A 267 36.99 -41.80 3.91
CA PRO A 267 36.98 -42.67 5.08
C PRO A 267 37.58 -42.00 6.33
N ASP A 268 36.93 -42.14 7.49
CA ASP A 268 37.40 -41.57 8.76
C ASP A 268 38.82 -42.00 9.14
N ALA A 269 39.19 -43.25 8.82
CA ALA A 269 40.52 -43.79 9.10
C ALA A 269 41.64 -43.03 8.37
N ILE A 270 41.33 -42.44 7.20
CA ILE A 270 42.26 -41.63 6.42
C ILE A 270 42.16 -40.17 6.88
N LEU A 271 40.95 -39.62 6.97
CA LEU A 271 40.71 -38.21 7.31
C LEU A 271 41.24 -37.83 8.71
N ARG A 272 41.20 -38.76 9.66
CA ARG A 272 41.59 -38.53 11.08
C ARG A 272 42.97 -39.09 11.43
N LYS A 273 43.77 -39.49 10.43
CA LYS A 273 45.07 -40.11 10.68
C LYS A 273 46.04 -39.08 11.30
N PRO A 274 46.70 -39.40 12.43
CA PRO A 274 47.62 -38.45 13.09
C PRO A 274 49.00 -38.38 12.42
N ASP A 275 49.38 -39.44 11.70
CA ASP A 275 50.65 -39.56 11.00
C ASP A 275 50.56 -39.10 9.54
N LYS A 276 51.72 -39.01 8.88
CA LYS A 276 51.77 -38.74 7.43
C LYS A 276 50.98 -39.81 6.66
N LEU A 277 50.26 -39.35 5.64
CA LEU A 277 49.52 -40.20 4.72
C LEU A 277 50.50 -40.98 3.83
N THR A 278 50.13 -42.20 3.46
CA THR A 278 50.77 -42.92 2.36
C THR A 278 50.35 -42.31 1.03
N GLU A 279 51.05 -42.65 -0.05
CA GLU A 279 50.67 -42.17 -1.40
C GLU A 279 49.24 -42.58 -1.77
N GLU A 280 48.85 -43.82 -1.47
CA GLU A 280 47.50 -44.33 -1.74
C GLU A 280 46.41 -43.61 -0.92
N GLU A 281 46.70 -43.33 0.35
CA GLU A 281 45.82 -42.54 1.21
C GLU A 281 45.70 -41.10 0.70
N TYR A 282 46.80 -40.52 0.21
CA TYR A 282 46.81 -39.18 -0.36
C TYR A 282 46.00 -39.10 -1.66
N GLU A 283 46.14 -40.07 -2.56
CA GLU A 283 45.28 -40.20 -3.75
C GLU A 283 43.80 -40.32 -3.36
N THR A 284 43.49 -41.04 -2.27
CA THR A 284 42.12 -41.12 -1.76
C THR A 284 41.64 -39.75 -1.27
N ILE A 285 42.44 -38.98 -0.52
CA ILE A 285 42.05 -37.63 -0.10
C ILE A 285 41.80 -36.73 -1.30
N LYS A 286 42.61 -36.77 -2.36
CA LYS A 286 42.41 -35.94 -3.56
C LYS A 286 41.02 -36.09 -4.17
N THR A 287 40.39 -37.27 -4.04
CA THR A 287 39.04 -37.52 -4.58
C THR A 287 37.95 -36.63 -3.99
N HIS A 288 38.17 -35.96 -2.85
CA HIS A 288 37.16 -35.08 -2.26
C HIS A 288 36.78 -33.91 -3.19
N THR A 289 37.67 -33.48 -4.10
CA THR A 289 37.32 -32.43 -5.08
C THR A 289 36.26 -32.94 -6.06
N ILE A 290 36.45 -34.15 -6.59
CA ILE A 290 35.52 -34.83 -7.50
C ILE A 290 34.19 -35.14 -6.79
N ILE A 291 34.25 -35.69 -5.59
CA ILE A 291 33.05 -35.98 -4.79
C ILE A 291 32.29 -34.69 -4.46
N GLY A 292 33.03 -33.60 -4.16
CA GLY A 292 32.46 -32.29 -3.92
C GLY A 292 31.72 -31.73 -5.15
N ASP A 293 32.32 -31.84 -6.34
CA ASP A 293 31.69 -31.49 -7.61
C ASP A 293 30.40 -32.29 -7.85
N GLU A 294 30.44 -33.61 -7.64
CA GLU A 294 29.27 -34.48 -7.81
C GLU A 294 28.13 -34.12 -6.85
N ILE A 295 28.44 -33.84 -5.57
CA ILE A 295 27.47 -33.42 -4.56
C ILE A 295 26.85 -32.08 -4.94
N LEU A 296 27.67 -31.12 -5.39
CA LEU A 296 27.22 -29.76 -5.70
C LEU A 296 26.67 -29.59 -7.11
N THR A 297 26.77 -30.61 -7.97
CA THR A 297 26.28 -30.57 -9.37
C THR A 297 24.82 -30.14 -9.50
N LYS A 298 23.96 -30.51 -8.54
CA LYS A 298 22.54 -30.13 -8.53
C LYS A 298 22.24 -28.80 -7.81
N PHE A 299 23.24 -28.21 -7.15
CA PHE A 299 23.11 -26.93 -6.48
C PHE A 299 23.26 -25.79 -7.50
N THR A 300 22.15 -25.45 -8.16
CA THR A 300 22.13 -24.45 -9.26
C THR A 300 21.77 -23.03 -8.82
N ALA A 301 21.38 -22.85 -7.55
CA ALA A 301 20.95 -21.56 -7.02
C ALA A 301 22.10 -20.56 -6.83
N ILE A 302 23.35 -21.04 -6.74
CA ILE A 302 24.56 -20.23 -6.66
C ILE A 302 25.41 -20.57 -7.90
N PRO A 303 25.66 -19.61 -8.80
CA PRO A 303 26.51 -19.82 -9.96
C PRO A 303 27.90 -20.32 -9.55
N ASN A 304 28.44 -21.27 -10.32
CA ASN A 304 29.82 -21.74 -10.18
C ASN A 304 30.20 -22.27 -8.79
N ILE A 305 29.22 -22.66 -7.96
CA ILE A 305 29.45 -23.14 -6.60
C ILE A 305 30.36 -24.37 -6.57
N ARG A 306 30.22 -25.23 -7.58
CA ARG A 306 31.01 -26.46 -7.73
C ARG A 306 32.46 -26.19 -8.07
N ASP A 307 32.77 -25.09 -8.75
CA ASP A 307 34.15 -24.79 -9.17
C ASP A 307 35.05 -24.59 -7.94
N GLY A 308 34.49 -24.03 -6.86
CA GLY A 308 35.17 -23.91 -5.58
C GLY A 308 35.52 -25.28 -4.99
N ALA A 309 34.62 -26.27 -5.04
CA ALA A 309 34.92 -27.60 -4.55
C ALA A 309 35.85 -28.41 -5.49
N HIS A 310 35.63 -28.30 -6.80
CA HIS A 310 36.34 -29.10 -7.79
C HIS A 310 37.78 -28.62 -8.02
N TYR A 311 38.01 -27.31 -8.07
CA TYR A 311 39.28 -26.75 -8.56
C TYR A 311 40.12 -26.03 -7.50
N HIS A 312 39.71 -25.94 -6.23
CA HIS A 312 40.49 -25.18 -5.22
C HIS A 312 41.88 -25.75 -4.91
N HIS A 313 42.18 -26.98 -5.35
CA HIS A 313 43.52 -27.57 -5.28
C HIS A 313 44.28 -27.56 -6.62
N GLU A 314 43.73 -26.90 -7.64
CA GLU A 314 44.50 -26.56 -8.83
C GLU A 314 45.58 -25.55 -8.50
N ARG A 315 46.74 -25.70 -9.14
CA ARG A 315 47.91 -24.84 -8.95
C ARG A 315 48.15 -24.02 -10.19
N PHE A 316 48.53 -22.75 -10.03
CA PHE A 316 48.77 -21.85 -11.15
C PHE A 316 49.77 -22.42 -12.19
N ASP A 317 50.74 -23.24 -11.76
CA ASP A 317 51.74 -23.92 -12.59
C ASP A 317 51.25 -25.17 -13.34
N GLY A 318 50.07 -25.70 -13.02
CA GLY A 318 49.52 -26.94 -13.59
C GLY A 318 49.86 -28.22 -12.85
N LYS A 319 50.50 -28.14 -11.68
CA LYS A 319 50.85 -29.33 -10.88
C LYS A 319 49.79 -29.68 -9.84
N GLY A 320 48.65 -28.99 -9.89
CA GLY A 320 47.52 -29.24 -9.00
C GLY A 320 46.68 -30.44 -9.45
N PHE A 321 45.52 -30.58 -8.82
CA PHE A 321 44.55 -31.63 -9.10
C PHE A 321 43.13 -31.04 -8.96
N PRO A 322 42.09 -31.65 -9.56
CA PRO A 322 42.05 -32.96 -10.22
C PRO A 322 42.46 -32.99 -11.70
N GLU A 323 42.49 -31.86 -12.41
CA GLU A 323 42.64 -31.81 -13.87
C GLU A 323 44.00 -31.24 -14.32
N GLY A 324 44.75 -30.59 -13.43
CA GLY A 324 46.06 -30.00 -13.76
C GLY A 324 45.92 -28.73 -14.61
N LEU A 325 44.87 -27.95 -14.34
CA LEU A 325 44.60 -26.68 -15.02
C LEU A 325 45.73 -25.66 -14.76
N ARG A 326 45.95 -24.74 -15.70
CA ARG A 326 47.08 -23.80 -15.68
C ARG A 326 46.61 -22.35 -15.73
N GLU A 327 47.25 -21.53 -14.92
CA GLU A 327 47.07 -20.08 -14.92
C GLU A 327 45.58 -19.67 -14.87
N ARG A 328 45.10 -18.94 -15.89
CA ARG A 328 43.72 -18.42 -15.96
C ARG A 328 42.69 -19.41 -16.50
N THR A 329 43.08 -20.64 -16.85
CA THR A 329 42.08 -21.70 -17.11
C THR A 329 41.45 -22.19 -15.82
N ILE A 330 42.12 -21.98 -14.68
CA ILE A 330 41.55 -22.20 -13.35
C ILE A 330 40.51 -21.12 -13.08
N PRO A 331 39.26 -21.48 -12.74
CA PRO A 331 38.22 -20.52 -12.36
C PRO A 331 38.73 -19.54 -11.29
N LEU A 332 38.36 -18.25 -11.43
CA LEU A 332 38.85 -17.21 -10.53
C LEU A 332 38.45 -17.48 -9.06
N ASN A 333 37.23 -17.95 -8.84
CA ASN A 333 36.76 -18.36 -7.52
C ASN A 333 37.66 -19.42 -6.89
N ALA A 334 38.05 -20.45 -7.64
CA ALA A 334 38.95 -21.50 -7.17
C ALA A 334 40.35 -20.96 -6.85
N ARG A 335 40.91 -20.06 -7.67
CA ARG A 335 42.20 -19.39 -7.39
C ARG A 335 42.17 -18.57 -6.09
N ILE A 336 41.06 -17.87 -5.83
CA ILE A 336 40.85 -17.10 -4.59
C ILE A 336 40.70 -18.03 -3.38
N ILE A 337 39.93 -19.10 -3.52
CA ILE A 337 39.74 -20.08 -2.44
C ILE A 337 41.07 -20.78 -2.11
N ALA A 338 41.86 -21.16 -3.12
CA ALA A 338 43.13 -21.85 -2.95
C ALA A 338 44.13 -21.07 -2.08
N ILE A 339 44.25 -19.75 -2.30
CA ILE A 339 45.16 -18.91 -1.51
C ILE A 339 44.62 -18.69 -0.08
N ALA A 340 43.30 -18.51 0.06
CA ALA A 340 42.65 -18.36 1.37
C ALA A 340 42.73 -19.64 2.23
N ASP A 341 42.50 -20.81 1.64
CA ASP A 341 42.64 -22.12 2.29
C ASP A 341 44.10 -22.38 2.69
N SER A 342 45.05 -22.12 1.79
CA SER A 342 46.47 -22.26 2.10
C SER A 342 46.90 -21.38 3.27
N PHE A 343 46.41 -20.14 3.33
CA PHE A 343 46.63 -19.27 4.49
C PHE A 343 46.04 -19.83 5.77
N ASP A 344 44.77 -20.25 5.77
CA ASP A 344 44.11 -20.74 6.99
C ASP A 344 44.77 -22.04 7.48
N THR A 345 45.19 -22.91 6.56
CA THR A 345 45.93 -24.13 6.86
C THR A 345 47.34 -23.85 7.41
N MET A 346 48.02 -22.79 6.95
CA MET A 346 49.31 -22.38 7.51
C MET A 346 49.21 -21.72 8.89
N SER A 347 48.14 -20.98 9.13
CA SER A 347 47.90 -20.23 10.36
C SER A 347 47.14 -21.01 11.44
N SER A 348 46.72 -22.25 11.18
CA SER A 348 45.98 -23.09 12.13
C SER A 348 46.82 -24.25 12.69
N HIS A 349 46.50 -24.71 13.90
CA HIS A 349 47.13 -25.89 14.49
C HIS A 349 46.75 -27.16 13.73
N ARG A 350 47.72 -28.04 13.47
CA ARG A 350 47.52 -29.39 12.94
C ARG A 350 48.22 -30.39 13.86
N SER A 351 47.79 -31.66 13.88
CA SER A 351 48.39 -32.69 14.76
C SER A 351 49.90 -32.85 14.61
N TYR A 352 50.45 -32.54 13.44
CA TYR A 352 51.86 -32.68 13.13
C TYR A 352 52.61 -31.34 13.08
N ARG A 353 51.94 -30.20 13.33
CA ARG A 353 52.56 -28.87 13.13
C ARG A 353 51.86 -27.74 13.90
N GLU A 354 52.68 -26.92 14.53
CA GLU A 354 52.28 -25.62 15.08
C GLU A 354 51.99 -24.58 13.97
N PRO A 355 51.11 -23.59 14.22
CA PRO A 355 50.87 -22.47 13.32
C PRO A 355 52.17 -21.76 12.94
N TYR A 356 52.28 -21.34 11.69
CA TYR A 356 53.36 -20.45 11.27
C TYR A 356 53.08 -19.01 11.72
N ASP A 357 54.14 -18.24 11.98
CA ASP A 357 54.02 -16.80 12.16
C ASP A 357 53.66 -16.11 10.83
N ASN A 358 53.08 -14.91 10.93
CA ASN A 358 52.59 -14.18 9.76
C ASN A 358 53.71 -13.89 8.75
N GLU A 359 54.94 -13.60 9.19
CA GLU A 359 56.07 -13.33 8.30
C GLU A 359 56.46 -14.56 7.49
N LYS A 360 56.50 -15.73 8.11
CA LYS A 360 56.76 -17.00 7.43
C LYS A 360 55.66 -17.33 6.42
N ILE A 361 54.40 -17.08 6.77
CA ILE A 361 53.27 -17.29 5.86
C ILE A 361 53.36 -16.36 4.66
N ILE A 362 53.65 -15.07 4.88
CA ILE A 362 53.84 -14.09 3.80
C ILE A 362 54.98 -14.53 2.86
N ASN A 363 56.13 -14.94 3.42
CA ASN A 363 57.25 -15.45 2.63
C ASN A 363 56.88 -16.71 1.81
N GLU A 364 56.07 -17.61 2.36
CA GLU A 364 55.59 -18.79 1.63
C GLU A 364 54.64 -18.40 0.49
N LEU A 365 53.71 -17.46 0.71
CA LEU A 365 52.80 -16.96 -0.33
C LEU A 365 53.58 -16.25 -1.46
N GLU A 366 54.54 -15.39 -1.10
CA GLU A 366 55.37 -14.64 -2.06
C GLU A 366 56.29 -15.57 -2.86
N SER A 367 56.95 -16.54 -2.21
CA SER A 367 57.86 -17.49 -2.89
C SER A 367 57.14 -18.47 -3.82
N ASN A 368 55.86 -18.76 -3.55
CA ASN A 368 55.01 -19.60 -4.40
C ASN A 368 54.13 -18.78 -5.38
N SER A 369 54.35 -17.47 -5.49
CA SER A 369 53.67 -16.60 -6.45
C SER A 369 54.03 -16.99 -7.90
N GLY A 370 53.01 -17.15 -8.76
CA GLY A 370 53.19 -17.61 -10.13
C GLY A 370 53.46 -19.12 -10.26
N THR A 371 53.56 -19.87 -9.16
CA THR A 371 53.66 -21.33 -9.17
C THR A 371 52.44 -21.98 -8.53
N GLN A 372 52.29 -21.93 -7.22
CA GLN A 372 51.08 -22.41 -6.55
C GLN A 372 49.94 -21.41 -6.72
N PHE A 373 50.24 -20.14 -6.48
CA PHE A 373 49.25 -19.07 -6.37
C PHE A 373 49.27 -18.14 -7.56
N ASP A 374 48.11 -17.56 -7.83
CA ASP A 374 47.98 -16.48 -8.80
C ASP A 374 48.76 -15.23 -8.32
N PRO A 375 49.69 -14.71 -9.13
CA PRO A 375 50.48 -13.53 -8.77
C PRO A 375 49.64 -12.26 -8.56
N GLU A 376 48.43 -12.16 -9.13
CA GLU A 376 47.53 -11.03 -8.88
C GLU A 376 46.83 -11.11 -7.51
N LEU A 377 46.66 -12.31 -6.94
CA LEU A 377 45.95 -12.52 -5.68
C LEU A 377 46.87 -12.51 -4.47
N VAL A 378 48.15 -12.87 -4.65
CA VAL A 378 49.15 -12.90 -3.56
C VAL A 378 49.26 -11.55 -2.84
N PRO A 379 49.42 -10.40 -3.52
CA PRO A 379 49.53 -9.10 -2.85
C PRO A 379 48.28 -8.79 -2.01
N LEU A 380 47.08 -9.12 -2.53
CA LEU A 380 45.83 -8.87 -1.83
C LEU A 380 45.73 -9.67 -0.54
N MET A 381 46.14 -10.94 -0.55
CA MET A 381 46.17 -11.76 0.66
C MET A 381 47.22 -11.29 1.66
N VAL A 382 48.41 -10.89 1.18
CA VAL A 382 49.48 -10.34 2.04
C VAL A 382 49.02 -9.05 2.72
N ASP A 383 48.32 -8.16 2.02
CA ASP A 383 47.77 -6.94 2.60
C ASP A 383 46.78 -7.26 3.72
N LEU A 384 45.89 -8.26 3.54
CA LEU A 384 44.97 -8.68 4.60
C LEU A 384 45.67 -9.19 5.86
N ILE A 385 46.79 -9.90 5.68
CA ILE A 385 47.60 -10.38 6.81
C ILE A 385 48.25 -9.18 7.52
N ARG A 386 48.88 -8.26 6.78
CA ARG A 386 49.59 -7.10 7.33
C ARG A 386 48.67 -6.12 8.04
N GLU A 387 47.45 -5.97 7.55
CA GLU A 387 46.43 -5.13 8.18
C GLU A 387 45.81 -5.76 9.45
N GLY A 388 46.16 -7.02 9.77
CA GLY A 388 45.63 -7.73 10.93
C GLY A 388 44.18 -8.18 10.78
N PHE A 389 43.62 -8.10 9.56
CA PHE A 389 42.25 -8.58 9.29
C PHE A 389 42.14 -10.07 9.59
N THR A 390 43.13 -10.86 9.18
CA THR A 390 43.15 -12.31 9.39
C THR A 390 43.21 -12.69 10.86
N ASP A 391 43.96 -11.95 11.68
CA ASP A 391 44.07 -12.22 13.12
C ASP A 391 42.76 -11.95 13.84
N LYS A 392 42.05 -10.88 13.45
CA LYS A 392 40.69 -10.60 13.95
C LYS A 392 39.75 -11.77 13.65
N ILE A 393 39.69 -12.21 12.39
CA ILE A 393 38.79 -13.31 11.99
C ILE A 393 39.14 -14.62 12.72
N ARG A 394 40.43 -14.93 12.89
CA ARG A 394 40.87 -16.10 13.68
C ARG A 394 40.43 -16.02 15.13
N SER A 395 40.46 -14.84 15.74
CA SER A 395 39.99 -14.66 17.13
C SER A 395 38.47 -14.85 17.25
N GLU A 396 37.70 -14.38 16.27
CA GLU A 396 36.23 -14.46 16.27
C GLU A 396 35.71 -15.87 15.93
N TYR A 397 36.40 -16.58 15.02
CA TYR A 397 35.96 -17.86 14.47
C TYR A 397 36.94 -19.02 14.75
N GLY A 398 37.71 -18.92 15.84
CA GLY A 398 38.64 -19.95 16.29
C GLY A 398 37.94 -21.17 16.91
N ALA A 399 38.67 -22.28 17.04
CA ALA A 399 38.15 -23.54 17.58
C ALA A 399 37.59 -23.42 19.02
N GLU A 400 38.07 -22.44 19.80
CA GLU A 400 37.64 -22.16 21.17
C GLU A 400 36.34 -21.33 21.26
N ASN A 401 35.99 -20.57 20.21
CA ASN A 401 34.86 -19.63 20.20
C ASN A 401 33.68 -20.06 19.30
N SER A 402 33.77 -21.21 18.62
CA SER A 402 32.77 -21.74 17.68
C SER A 402 31.91 -22.87 18.24
#